data_AF-A0A1V1T2S4-F1
#
_entry.id   AF-A0A1V1T2S4-F1
#
_cell.length_a   1.000
_cell.length_b   1.000
_cell.length_c   1.000
_cell.angle_alpha   90.00
_cell.angle_beta   90.00
_cell.angle_gamma   90.00
#
_symmetry.space_group_name_H-M   'P 1'
#
loop_
_entity.id
_entity.type
_entity.pdbx_description
1 polymer ?
#
loop_
_entity_poly.entity_id
_entity_poly.type
_entity_poly.pdbx_seq_one_letter_code
_entity_poly.pdbx_strand_id
1 'polypeptide(L)'
;MLNIFLQEVNELSGSRGEANFVWKCKNCKRESSCSIKIAPKPYEQNEPPKQQTVIEFDCRGLEFTAFSPEGEWLADGIESGTKFEGIEFQDGEWFDYDEKANDEVSIKELKWDIKRA
;
A
#
# COMPACT_ATOMS: atom_id res chain seq x y z
N MET A 1 0.00 -14.42 4.82
CA MET A 1 -0.06 -13.00 4.40
C MET A 1 -0.21 -12.16 5.66
N LEU A 2 0.46 -11.01 5.73
CA LEU A 2 0.47 -10.14 6.91
C LEU A 2 -0.18 -8.82 6.50
N ASN A 3 -1.24 -8.43 7.20
CA ASN A 3 -2.00 -7.21 6.94
C ASN A 3 -1.70 -6.20 8.04
N ILE A 4 -1.48 -4.94 7.67
CA ILE A 4 -1.21 -3.85 8.60
C ILE A 4 -2.24 -2.76 8.34
N PHE A 5 -3.06 -2.44 9.34
CA PHE A 5 -4.09 -1.43 9.23
C PHE A 5 -3.64 -0.13 9.89
N LEU A 6 -3.89 1.01 9.23
CA LEU A 6 -3.50 2.34 9.72
C LEU A 6 -4.11 2.68 11.08
N GLN A 7 -5.34 2.20 11.34
CA GLN A 7 -6.07 2.45 12.58
C GLN A 7 -5.69 1.46 13.69
N GLU A 8 -4.94 0.41 13.38
CA GLU A 8 -4.54 -0.57 14.38
C GLU A 8 -3.44 0.03 15.26
N VAL A 9 -3.59 -0.10 16.57
CA VAL A 9 -2.67 0.42 17.57
C VAL A 9 -2.47 -0.68 18.60
N ASN A 10 -1.24 -1.20 18.66
CA ASN A 10 -0.83 -2.27 19.55
C ASN A 10 0.27 -1.77 20.48
N GLU A 11 0.16 -2.07 21.78
CA GLU A 11 1.19 -1.74 22.76
C GLU A 11 2.44 -2.61 22.59
N LEU A 12 3.62 -2.01 22.73
CA LEU A 12 4.90 -2.73 22.71
C LEU A 12 5.25 -3.26 24.10
N SER A 13 5.75 -4.50 24.17
CA SER A 13 6.12 -5.11 25.44
C SER A 13 7.32 -4.38 26.07
N GLY A 14 7.16 -3.89 27.30
CA GLY A 14 8.26 -3.26 28.05
C GLY A 14 8.65 -1.86 27.57
N SER A 15 7.79 -1.22 26.78
CA SER A 15 7.92 0.16 26.30
C SER A 15 6.62 0.92 26.54
N ARG A 16 6.64 2.26 26.41
CA ARG A 16 5.42 3.08 26.31
C ARG A 16 5.04 3.38 24.85
N GLY A 17 5.73 2.76 23.89
CA GLY A 17 5.50 2.95 22.47
C GLY A 17 4.38 2.05 21.94
N GLU A 18 3.78 2.50 20.85
CA GLU A 18 2.73 1.78 20.12
C GLU A 18 3.20 1.49 18.70
N ALA A 19 2.64 0.46 18.08
CA ALA A 19 2.88 0.11 16.69
C ALA A 19 1.61 -0.39 16.01
N ASN A 20 1.55 -0.25 14.68
CA ASN A 20 0.41 -0.76 13.91
C ASN A 20 0.37 -2.29 13.89
N PHE A 21 1.54 -2.93 13.96
CA PHE A 21 1.67 -4.37 14.01
C PHE A 21 2.72 -4.78 15.03
N VAL A 22 2.38 -5.76 15.87
CA VAL A 22 3.30 -6.38 16.83
C VAL A 22 3.20 -7.90 16.72
N TRP A 23 4.34 -8.56 16.55
CA TRP A 23 4.41 -10.00 16.49
C TRP A 23 5.55 -10.56 17.34
N LYS A 24 5.24 -11.63 18.07
CA LYS A 24 6.23 -12.35 18.87
C LYS A 24 6.51 -13.71 18.26
N CYS A 25 7.76 -13.94 17.88
CA CYS A 25 8.17 -15.22 17.34
C CYS A 25 7.95 -16.33 18.38
N LYS A 26 7.14 -17.33 18.04
CA LYS A 26 6.80 -18.43 18.95
C LYS A 26 8.02 -19.26 19.37
N ASN A 27 9.05 -19.31 18.53
CA ASN A 27 10.29 -20.05 18.78
C ASN A 27 11.29 -19.27 19.64
N CYS A 28 11.84 -18.16 19.13
CA CYS A 28 12.89 -17.40 19.83
C CYS A 28 12.38 -16.35 20.82
N LYS A 29 11.06 -16.16 20.93
CA LYS A 29 10.38 -15.19 21.80
C LYS A 29 10.72 -13.72 21.55
N ARG A 30 11.49 -13.41 20.50
CA ARG A 30 11.74 -12.02 20.08
C ARG A 30 10.46 -11.38 19.59
N GLU A 31 10.27 -10.13 19.98
CA GLU A 31 9.20 -9.27 19.50
C GLU A 31 9.69 -8.49 18.29
N SER A 32 8.81 -8.31 17.32
CA SER A 32 9.03 -7.53 16.12
C SER A 32 7.82 -6.63 15.94
N SER A 33 8.06 -5.42 15.45
CA SER A 33 7.01 -4.43 15.29
C SER A 33 7.16 -3.68 13.98
N CYS A 34 6.05 -3.14 13.51
CA CYS A 34 5.99 -2.29 12.35
C CYS A 34 4.99 -1.16 12.59
N SER A 35 5.42 0.08 12.33
CA SER A 35 4.58 1.27 12.40
C SER A 35 4.58 1.98 11.06
N ILE A 36 3.44 2.53 10.65
CA ILE A 36 3.34 3.35 9.44
C ILE A 36 3.94 4.71 9.77
N LYS A 37 5.07 5.03 9.13
CA LYS A 37 5.79 6.29 9.30
C LYS A 37 5.25 7.37 8.36
N ILE A 38 4.98 6.99 7.11
CA ILE A 38 4.27 7.82 6.14
C ILE A 38 3.01 7.08 5.76
N ALA A 39 1.86 7.67 6.07
CA ALA A 39 0.54 7.15 5.70
C ALA A 39 0.43 6.95 4.18
N PRO A 40 -0.43 6.01 3.71
CA PRO A 40 -0.68 5.82 2.28
C PRO A 40 -0.99 7.14 1.56
N LYS A 41 -0.35 7.36 0.42
CA LYS A 41 -0.60 8.51 -0.46
C LYS A 41 -0.99 8.03 -1.85
N PRO A 42 -1.80 8.81 -2.59
CA PRO A 42 -2.09 8.53 -3.98
C PRO A 42 -0.82 8.42 -4.82
N TYR A 43 -0.85 7.55 -5.82
CA TYR A 43 0.16 7.52 -6.88
C TYR A 43 -0.25 8.53 -7.96
N GLU A 44 0.56 9.56 -8.18
CA GLU A 44 0.24 10.60 -9.15
C GLU A 44 0.62 10.15 -10.57
N GLN A 45 -0.29 10.34 -11.53
CA GLN A 45 -0.01 10.02 -12.93
C GLN A 45 1.12 10.91 -13.48
N ASN A 46 2.05 10.27 -14.19
CA ASN A 46 3.17 10.93 -14.85
C ASN A 46 3.41 10.24 -16.19
N GLU A 47 3.77 11.01 -17.22
CA GLU A 47 4.18 10.48 -18.52
C GLU A 47 5.63 10.94 -18.82
N PRO A 48 6.63 10.02 -18.82
CA PRO A 48 6.52 8.59 -18.51
C PRO A 48 6.27 8.32 -17.01
N PRO A 49 5.78 7.12 -16.65
CA PRO A 49 5.60 6.71 -15.26
C PRO A 49 6.89 6.87 -14.45
N LYS A 50 6.76 7.41 -13.24
CA LYS A 50 7.88 7.59 -12.30
C LYS A 50 7.63 6.79 -11.04
N GLN A 51 8.66 6.10 -10.56
CA GLN A 51 8.60 5.41 -9.27
C GLN A 51 8.35 6.43 -8.15
N GLN A 52 7.36 6.15 -7.31
CA GLN A 52 6.93 7.01 -6.21
C GLN A 52 6.82 6.21 -4.92
N THR A 53 7.19 6.82 -3.79
CA THR A 53 6.98 6.24 -2.46
C THR A 53 5.54 6.50 -2.02
N VAL A 54 4.71 5.46 -2.03
CA VAL A 54 3.29 5.56 -1.65
C VAL A 54 3.04 5.28 -0.17
N ILE A 55 3.93 4.57 0.50
CA ILE A 55 3.85 4.24 1.94
C ILE A 55 5.25 4.02 2.51
N GLU A 56 5.47 4.36 3.78
CA GLU A 56 6.72 4.09 4.49
C GLU A 56 6.45 3.48 5.86
N PHE A 57 7.25 2.49 6.23
CA PHE A 57 7.15 1.77 7.50
C PHE A 57 8.43 1.93 8.34
N ASP A 58 8.29 2.10 9.65
CA ASP A 58 9.36 1.89 10.64
C ASP A 58 9.27 0.44 11.17
N CYS A 59 10.21 -0.41 10.74
CA CYS A 59 10.25 -1.83 11.05
C CYS A 59 11.35 -2.17 12.06
N ARG A 60 11.01 -2.96 13.07
CA ARG A 60 11.96 -3.45 14.09
C ARG A 60 11.87 -4.97 14.18
N GLY A 61 12.95 -5.66 13.85
CA GLY A 61 13.03 -7.13 13.93
C GLY A 61 12.30 -7.89 12.81
N LEU A 62 11.77 -7.19 11.82
CA LEU A 62 11.15 -7.75 10.61
C LEU A 62 11.53 -6.93 9.37
N GLU A 63 11.37 -7.54 8.19
CA GLU A 63 11.48 -6.87 6.90
C GLU A 63 10.40 -7.41 5.95
N PHE A 64 9.91 -6.55 5.06
CA PHE A 64 8.99 -6.96 4.00
C PHE A 64 9.78 -7.46 2.79
N THR A 65 9.34 -8.57 2.22
CA THR A 65 9.98 -9.20 1.06
C THR A 65 9.09 -9.20 -0.17
N ALA A 66 7.78 -9.03 0.01
CA ALA A 66 6.82 -8.92 -1.07
C ALA A 66 5.63 -8.03 -0.68
N PHE A 67 5.02 -7.44 -1.69
CA PHE A 67 3.77 -6.68 -1.58
C PHE A 67 2.71 -7.32 -2.48
N SER A 68 1.48 -7.42 -1.98
CA SER A 68 0.31 -7.83 -2.78
C SER A 68 -0.68 -6.65 -2.80
N PRO A 69 -1.03 -6.11 -3.98
CA PRO A 69 -1.99 -5.00 -4.09
C PRO A 69 -3.45 -5.47 -4.00
N GLU A 70 -3.71 -6.57 -3.30
CA GLU A 70 -5.08 -7.10 -3.10
C GLU A 70 -5.94 -6.11 -2.32
N GLY A 71 -7.24 -6.09 -2.65
CA GLY A 71 -8.24 -5.22 -2.05
C GLY A 71 -8.79 -4.18 -3.03
N GLU A 72 -9.64 -3.30 -2.51
CA GLU A 72 -10.32 -2.26 -3.29
C GLU A 72 -9.47 -0.99 -3.36
N TRP A 73 -9.15 -0.57 -4.58
CA TRP A 73 -8.48 0.69 -4.87
C TRP A 73 -9.45 1.74 -5.40
N LEU A 74 -9.02 2.99 -5.31
CA LEU A 74 -9.73 4.17 -5.81
C LEU A 74 -8.84 4.88 -6.82
N ALA A 75 -9.45 5.44 -7.88
CA ALA A 75 -8.76 6.29 -8.83
C ALA A 75 -9.67 7.42 -9.32
N ASP A 76 -9.03 8.48 -9.82
CA ASP A 76 -9.69 9.62 -10.42
C ASP A 76 -9.32 9.70 -11.91
N GLY A 77 -10.32 9.85 -12.77
CA GLY A 77 -10.12 10.14 -14.19
C GLY A 77 -9.37 11.47 -14.37
N ILE A 78 -8.30 11.44 -15.16
CA ILE A 78 -7.34 12.55 -15.26
C ILE A 78 -8.01 13.83 -15.77
N GLU A 79 -8.84 13.72 -16.81
CA GLU A 79 -9.47 14.87 -17.46
C GLU A 79 -10.85 15.19 -16.87
N SER A 80 -11.63 14.15 -16.57
CA SER A 80 -13.04 14.29 -16.19
C SER A 80 -13.28 14.43 -14.69
N GLY A 81 -12.31 13.99 -13.86
CA GLY A 81 -12.49 13.79 -12.42
C GLY A 81 -13.49 12.68 -12.07
N THR A 82 -13.84 11.79 -13.00
CA THR A 82 -14.68 10.61 -12.74
C THR A 82 -14.05 9.77 -11.63
N LYS A 83 -14.85 9.37 -10.64
CA LYS A 83 -14.39 8.55 -9.52
C LYS A 83 -14.58 7.09 -9.87
N PHE A 84 -13.50 6.33 -9.82
CA PHE A 84 -13.49 4.88 -9.97
C PHE A 84 -13.27 4.27 -8.59
N GLU A 85 -14.20 3.40 -8.17
CA GLU A 85 -14.20 2.73 -6.87
C GLU A 85 -14.20 1.22 -7.05
N GLY A 86 -13.72 0.45 -6.05
CA GLY A 86 -13.70 -1.01 -6.14
C GLY A 86 -12.73 -1.54 -7.21
N ILE A 87 -11.65 -0.80 -7.49
CA ILE A 87 -10.65 -1.23 -8.45
C ILE A 87 -9.89 -2.43 -7.86
N GLU A 88 -9.99 -3.57 -8.53
CA GLU A 88 -9.20 -4.75 -8.24
C GLU A 88 -8.29 -5.05 -9.42
N PHE A 89 -7.02 -5.35 -9.13
CA PHE A 89 -6.04 -5.67 -10.17
C PHE A 89 -6.06 -7.15 -10.49
N GLN A 90 -6.47 -7.50 -11.70
CA GLN A 90 -6.32 -8.85 -12.24
C GLN A 90 -4.99 -8.93 -12.97
N ASP A 91 -4.08 -9.78 -12.49
CA ASP A 91 -2.73 -9.97 -13.06
C ASP A 91 -1.92 -8.65 -13.18
N GLY A 92 -2.19 -7.69 -12.29
CA GLY A 92 -1.52 -6.39 -12.28
C GLY A 92 -2.08 -5.37 -13.28
N GLU A 93 -3.26 -5.64 -13.83
CA GLU A 93 -3.95 -4.77 -14.78
C GLU A 93 -5.40 -4.48 -14.36
N TRP A 94 -5.90 -3.33 -14.81
CA TRP A 94 -7.28 -2.89 -14.68
C TRP A 94 -7.65 -2.01 -15.87
N PHE A 95 -8.90 -2.13 -16.32
CA PHE A 95 -9.44 -1.44 -17.48
C PHE A 95 -10.87 -1.02 -17.20
N ASP A 96 -11.23 0.17 -17.64
CA ASP A 96 -12.60 0.69 -17.58
C ASP A 96 -12.79 1.77 -18.64
N TYR A 97 -13.99 2.35 -18.71
CA TYR A 97 -14.32 3.41 -19.64
C TYR A 97 -14.82 4.65 -18.92
N ASP A 98 -14.22 5.80 -19.21
CA ASP A 98 -14.64 7.07 -18.64
C ASP A 98 -15.68 7.72 -19.56
N GLU A 99 -16.96 7.48 -19.26
CA GLU A 99 -18.09 8.03 -20.03
C GLU A 99 -18.08 9.56 -20.15
N LYS A 100 -17.47 10.27 -19.18
CA LYS A 100 -17.40 11.74 -19.23
C LYS A 100 -16.30 12.25 -20.14
N ALA A 101 -15.17 11.54 -20.19
CA ALA A 101 -14.09 11.83 -21.13
C ALA A 101 -14.36 11.22 -22.52
N ASN A 102 -15.28 10.25 -22.59
CA ASN A 102 -15.52 9.41 -23.76
C ASN A 102 -14.22 8.76 -24.26
N ASP A 103 -13.47 8.16 -23.32
CA ASP A 103 -12.18 7.52 -23.57
C ASP A 103 -11.97 6.31 -22.64
N GLU A 104 -11.09 5.40 -23.05
CA GLU A 104 -10.71 4.22 -22.26
C GLU A 104 -9.67 4.61 -21.20
N VAL A 105 -9.87 4.13 -19.96
CA VAL A 105 -8.91 4.31 -18.87
C VAL A 105 -8.35 2.97 -18.45
N SER A 106 -7.07 2.94 -18.11
CA SER A 106 -6.44 1.70 -17.66
C SER A 106 -5.24 1.94 -16.74
N ILE A 107 -4.98 0.95 -15.90
CA ILE A 107 -3.77 0.82 -15.09
C ILE A 107 -3.15 -0.52 -15.49
N LYS A 108 -1.91 -0.51 -15.96
CA LYS A 108 -1.24 -1.69 -16.52
C LYS A 108 0.15 -1.86 -15.95
N GLU A 109 0.68 -3.07 -16.07
CA GLU A 109 2.05 -3.43 -15.68
C GLU A 109 2.43 -2.96 -14.27
N LEU A 110 1.55 -3.19 -13.28
CA LEU A 110 1.79 -2.76 -11.91
C LEU A 110 3.13 -3.33 -11.40
N LYS A 111 4.03 -2.42 -11.04
CA LYS A 111 5.37 -2.73 -10.52
C LYS A 111 5.52 -2.07 -9.15
N TRP A 112 6.03 -2.84 -8.21
CA TRP A 112 6.36 -2.36 -6.87
C TRP A 112 7.79 -2.75 -6.53
N ASP A 113 8.37 -2.00 -5.60
CA ASP A 113 9.71 -2.24 -5.11
C ASP A 113 9.76 -1.89 -3.63
N ILE A 114 10.41 -2.74 -2.83
CA ILE A 114 10.57 -2.55 -1.39
C ILE A 114 12.02 -2.13 -1.16
N LYS A 115 12.21 -0.82 -0.93
CA LYS A 115 13.53 -0.25 -0.66
C LYS A 115 13.76 -0.07 0.83
N ARG A 116 14.96 -0.42 1.28
CA ARG A 116 15.46 -0.03 2.61
C ARG A 116 15.94 1.41 2.51
N ALA A 117 15.46 2.26 3.42
CA ALA A 117 15.96 3.61 3.60
C ALA A 117 17.36 3.61 4.23
#